data_AF-A0A9X0DCX1-F1
#
_entry.id   AF-A0A9X0DCX1-F1
#
_cell.length_a   1.000
_cell.length_b   1.000
_cell.length_c   1.000
_cell.angle_alpha   90.00
_cell.angle_beta   90.00
_cell.angle_gamma   90.00
#
_symmetry.space_group_name_H-M   'P 1'
#
loop_
_entity.id
_entity.type
_entity.pdbx_description
1 polymer ?
#
loop_
_entity_poly.entity_id
_entity_poly.type
_entity_poly.pdbx_seq_one_letter_code
_entity_poly.pdbx_strand_id
1 'polypeptide(L)'
;PARPSRPLAPHSGPHELSWDEYLPLIAAIRRTTDRTGQFWFDLNAYHDNETAMVPHWVDQLPAICRELLRCAREDRCQEFETIMEEFVREHLNKEYAEVVERFFPNMGGDVEKAQAGTITEVVRQQDSSQIVLFSALSCAVVVLLIIAVAVLVYRVRLTKKRAEKELPFQSDPKNAKA
;
A
#
# COMPACT_ATOMS: atom_id res chain seq x y z
N PRO A 1 -12.10 23.70 8.01
CA PRO A 1 -12.89 22.44 8.02
C PRO A 1 -12.20 21.38 8.89
N ALA A 2 -12.75 21.12 10.08
CA ALA A 2 -12.26 20.07 10.96
C ALA A 2 -12.51 18.69 10.32
N ARG A 3 -11.46 17.86 10.26
CA ARG A 3 -11.58 16.48 9.76
C ARG A 3 -12.17 15.59 10.87
N PRO A 4 -12.97 14.58 10.54
CA PRO A 4 -13.59 13.73 11.57
C PRO A 4 -12.54 12.83 12.24
N SER A 5 -12.35 12.96 13.55
CA SER A 5 -11.59 12.01 14.39
C SER A 5 -12.50 10.85 14.81
N ARG A 6 -11.95 9.64 14.96
CA ARG A 6 -12.67 8.46 15.46
C ARG A 6 -12.04 8.01 16.79
N PRO A 7 -12.80 7.95 17.90
CA PRO A 7 -12.25 7.48 19.17
C PRO A 7 -12.16 5.96 19.20
N LEU A 8 -11.05 5.43 19.74
CA LEU A 8 -10.86 4.04 20.13
C LEU A 8 -10.83 3.98 21.66
N ALA A 9 -11.77 3.25 22.26
CA ALA A 9 -11.87 2.72 23.64
C ALA A 9 -11.44 3.59 24.87
N PRO A 10 -12.10 3.45 26.03
CA PRO A 10 -12.10 4.49 27.09
C PRO A 10 -10.95 4.43 28.12
N HIS A 11 -9.84 3.70 27.89
CA HIS A 11 -8.80 3.52 28.94
C HIS A 11 -7.42 4.14 28.67
N SER A 12 -7.30 4.98 27.65
CA SER A 12 -6.13 5.84 27.44
C SER A 12 -6.64 7.19 26.95
N GLY A 13 -6.15 8.30 27.52
CA GLY A 13 -6.61 9.67 27.24
C GLY A 13 -6.70 10.02 25.74
N PRO A 14 -7.36 11.14 25.36
CA PRO A 14 -7.87 11.36 24.02
C PRO A 14 -6.74 11.74 23.05
N HIS A 15 -5.90 10.78 22.70
CA HIS A 15 -5.15 10.85 21.45
C HIS A 15 -6.13 10.49 20.33
N GLU A 16 -6.87 11.51 19.89
CA GLU A 16 -7.61 11.43 18.64
C GLU A 16 -6.61 11.38 17.49
N LEU A 17 -6.39 10.18 16.95
CA LEU A 17 -5.60 10.00 15.74
C LEU A 17 -6.24 10.76 14.58
N SER A 18 -5.45 11.60 13.92
CA SER A 18 -5.88 12.20 12.67
C SER A 18 -5.97 11.14 11.56
N TRP A 19 -6.66 11.43 10.45
CA TRP A 19 -6.72 10.47 9.34
C TRP A 19 -5.35 10.12 8.74
N ASP A 20 -4.43 11.08 8.72
CA ASP A 20 -3.06 10.88 8.25
C ASP A 20 -2.22 10.04 9.21
N GLU A 21 -2.66 9.83 10.45
CA GLU A 21 -2.06 8.89 11.41
C GLU A 21 -2.76 7.54 11.38
N TYR A 22 -4.10 7.56 11.36
CA TYR A 22 -4.93 6.37 11.42
C TYR A 22 -4.72 5.44 10.22
N LEU A 23 -4.65 5.99 9.00
CA LEU A 23 -4.56 5.19 7.78
C LEU A 23 -3.23 4.40 7.69
N PRO A 24 -2.05 5.02 7.88
CA PRO A 24 -0.79 4.27 7.95
C PRO A 24 -0.78 3.24 9.08
N LEU A 25 -1.30 3.60 10.26
CA LEU A 25 -1.37 2.70 11.42
C LEU A 25 -2.19 1.45 11.12
N ILE A 26 -3.44 1.61 10.67
CA ILE A 26 -4.32 0.47 10.41
C ILE A 26 -3.81 -0.39 9.23
N ALA A 27 -3.16 0.23 8.24
CA ALA A 27 -2.53 -0.49 7.14
C ALA A 27 -1.32 -1.32 7.61
N ALA A 28 -0.50 -0.80 8.52
CA ALA A 28 0.60 -1.55 9.12
C ALA A 28 0.08 -2.72 9.96
N ILE A 29 -0.90 -2.49 10.86
CA ILE A 29 -1.52 -3.55 11.67
C ILE A 29 -2.09 -4.66 10.80
N ARG A 30 -2.81 -4.31 9.72
CA ARG A 30 -3.34 -5.30 8.77
C ARG A 30 -2.24 -6.11 8.11
N ARG A 31 -1.20 -5.47 7.57
CA ARG A 31 -0.10 -6.19 6.91
C ARG A 31 0.64 -7.13 7.86
N THR A 32 0.83 -6.74 9.11
CA THR A 32 1.41 -7.61 10.14
C THR A 32 0.50 -8.80 10.44
N THR A 33 -0.79 -8.55 10.73
CA THR A 33 -1.75 -9.60 11.09
C THR A 33 -2.10 -10.53 9.92
N ASP A 34 -2.08 -10.04 8.68
CA ASP A 34 -2.24 -10.85 7.47
C ASP A 34 -1.06 -11.82 7.31
N ARG A 35 0.14 -11.45 7.75
CA ARG A 35 1.35 -12.28 7.63
C ARG A 35 1.49 -13.30 8.76
N THR A 36 1.15 -12.93 9.99
CA THR A 36 1.36 -13.79 11.17
C THR A 36 0.09 -14.46 11.69
N GLY A 37 -1.08 -13.98 11.30
CA GLY A 37 -2.37 -14.45 11.79
C GLY A 37 -3.05 -13.50 12.78
N GLN A 38 -4.27 -13.86 13.19
CA GLN A 38 -5.17 -13.02 14.00
C GLN A 38 -4.96 -13.15 15.52
N PHE A 39 -4.01 -13.98 15.97
CA PHE A 39 -3.79 -14.23 17.41
C PHE A 39 -3.42 -12.97 18.20
N TRP A 40 -2.94 -11.92 17.55
CA TRP A 40 -2.70 -10.61 18.18
C TRP A 40 -3.95 -10.03 18.87
N PHE A 41 -5.14 -10.48 18.49
CA PHE A 41 -6.41 -10.06 19.09
C PHE A 41 -6.95 -11.06 20.14
N ASP A 42 -6.26 -12.18 20.37
CA ASP A 42 -6.60 -13.16 21.40
C ASP A 42 -5.79 -12.86 22.68
N LEU A 43 -6.49 -12.58 23.78
CA LEU A 43 -5.85 -12.32 25.07
C LEU A 43 -5.07 -13.54 25.58
N ASN A 44 -5.46 -14.76 25.18
CA ASN A 44 -4.73 -15.98 25.53
C ASN A 44 -3.42 -16.13 24.74
N ALA A 45 -3.09 -15.20 23.84
CA ALA A 45 -1.79 -15.20 23.17
C ALA A 45 -0.67 -14.60 24.02
N TYR A 46 -1.02 -13.90 25.10
CA TYR A 46 -0.09 -13.15 25.93
C TYR A 46 0.20 -13.84 27.27
N HIS A 47 1.39 -13.56 27.81
CA HIS A 47 1.82 -14.03 29.12
C HIS A 47 1.29 -13.12 30.24
N ASP A 48 0.32 -13.60 31.03
CA ASP A 48 -0.28 -12.90 32.19
C ASP A 48 -0.10 -13.67 33.51
N ASN A 49 1.09 -14.22 33.77
CA ASN A 49 1.34 -14.94 35.04
C ASN A 49 1.78 -13.96 36.14
N GLU A 50 1.27 -14.11 37.37
CA GLU A 50 1.67 -13.36 38.59
C GLU A 50 3.18 -13.41 38.93
N THR A 51 3.94 -14.29 38.28
CA THR A 51 5.42 -14.36 38.39
C THR A 51 6.17 -13.74 37.21
N ALA A 52 5.46 -13.20 36.21
CA ALA A 52 6.08 -12.48 35.12
C ALA A 52 6.71 -11.18 35.65
N MET A 53 7.93 -10.89 35.18
CA MET A 53 8.65 -9.68 35.54
C MET A 53 7.86 -8.50 34.95
N VAL A 54 7.20 -7.72 35.82
CA VAL A 54 6.50 -6.47 35.49
C VAL A 54 7.38 -5.63 34.54
N PRO A 55 6.89 -5.16 33.37
CA PRO A 55 5.53 -4.67 33.07
C PRO A 55 4.56 -5.68 32.42
N HIS A 56 3.25 -5.42 32.48
CA HIS A 56 2.26 -6.21 31.74
C HIS A 56 2.33 -5.89 30.24
N TRP A 57 1.93 -6.82 29.38
CA TRP A 57 1.97 -6.61 27.92
C TRP A 57 1.15 -5.38 27.48
N VAL A 58 0.05 -5.08 28.18
CA VAL A 58 -0.79 -3.90 27.91
C VAL A 58 -0.02 -2.59 28.11
N ASP A 59 0.93 -2.56 29.05
CA ASP A 59 1.71 -1.37 29.37
C ASP A 59 2.72 -1.03 28.25
N GLN A 60 3.02 -1.99 27.36
CA GLN A 60 3.89 -1.79 26.21
C GLN A 60 3.17 -1.16 25.01
N LEU A 61 1.83 -1.25 24.96
CA LEU A 61 1.04 -0.79 23.82
C LEU A 61 1.26 0.70 23.47
N PRO A 62 1.37 1.65 24.43
CA PRO A 62 1.64 3.04 24.11
C PRO A 62 2.98 3.24 23.40
N ALA A 63 4.02 2.51 23.80
CA ALA A 63 5.34 2.58 23.17
C ALA A 63 5.32 1.95 21.77
N ILE A 64 4.72 0.76 21.64
CA ILE A 64 4.54 0.07 20.35
C ILE A 64 3.78 0.95 19.37
N CYS A 65 2.65 1.53 19.78
CA CYS A 65 1.82 2.36 18.92
C CYS A 65 2.58 3.60 18.43
N ARG A 66 3.32 4.27 19.32
CA ARG A 66 4.11 5.45 18.99
C ARG A 66 5.21 5.14 17.98
N GLU A 67 6.00 4.09 18.20
CA GLU A 67 7.10 3.75 17.30
C GLU A 67 6.60 3.10 16.01
N LEU A 68 5.47 2.37 16.04
CA LEU A 68 4.78 1.88 14.85
C LEU A 68 4.35 3.04 13.94
N LEU A 69 3.77 4.10 14.51
CA LEU A 69 3.38 5.30 13.78
C LEU A 69 4.60 5.99 13.14
N ARG A 70 5.70 6.14 13.88
CA ARG A 70 6.94 6.72 13.35
C ARG A 70 7.54 5.87 12.24
N CYS A 71 7.56 4.55 12.39
CA CYS A 71 8.04 3.66 11.34
C CYS A 71 7.17 3.75 10.08
N ALA A 72 5.85 3.69 10.24
CA ALA A 72 4.92 3.71 9.12
C ALA A 72 4.92 5.05 8.36
N ARG A 73 5.19 6.18 9.04
CA ARG A 73 5.09 7.52 8.44
C ARG A 73 6.43 8.18 8.12
N GLU A 74 7.39 8.05 9.03
CA GLU A 74 8.67 8.75 8.98
C GLU A 74 9.82 7.83 8.56
N ASP A 75 9.54 6.54 8.33
CA ASP A 75 10.54 5.53 7.97
C ASP A 75 11.59 5.27 9.08
N ARG A 76 11.28 5.72 10.30
CA ARG A 76 12.12 5.57 11.50
C ARG A 76 11.73 4.31 12.25
N CYS A 77 12.35 3.22 11.86
CA CYS A 77 11.86 1.87 12.15
C CYS A 77 12.70 1.06 13.15
N GLN A 78 13.95 1.47 13.42
CA GLN A 78 14.85 0.68 14.28
C GLN A 78 14.29 0.50 15.70
N GLU A 79 13.79 1.57 16.32
CA GLU A 79 13.22 1.51 17.67
C GLU A 79 11.99 0.60 17.73
N PHE A 80 11.13 0.67 16.71
CA PHE A 80 9.97 -0.21 16.59
C PHE A 80 10.39 -1.68 16.48
N GLU A 81 11.42 -1.98 15.68
CA GLU A 81 11.96 -3.33 15.54
C GLU A 81 12.47 -3.87 16.87
N THR A 82 13.22 -3.07 17.63
CA THR A 82 13.74 -3.42 18.96
C THR A 82 12.62 -3.70 19.95
N ILE A 83 11.65 -2.79 20.07
CA ILE A 83 10.52 -2.94 21.00
C ILE A 83 9.70 -4.19 20.64
N MET A 84 9.50 -4.47 19.36
CA MET A 84 8.75 -5.65 18.94
C MET A 84 9.52 -6.95 19.20
N GLU A 85 10.84 -6.97 19.07
CA GLU A 85 11.65 -8.12 19.44
C GLU A 85 11.48 -8.47 20.92
N GLU A 86 11.61 -7.46 21.79
CA GLU A 86 11.42 -7.59 23.24
C GLU A 86 9.99 -8.04 23.56
N PHE A 87 8.99 -7.37 22.98
CA PHE A 87 7.58 -7.70 23.20
C PHE A 87 7.24 -9.14 22.80
N VAL A 88 7.73 -9.60 21.65
CA VAL A 88 7.47 -10.96 21.17
C VAL A 88 8.10 -11.99 22.08
N ARG A 89 9.32 -11.76 22.57
CA ARG A 89 10.02 -12.71 23.43
C ARG A 89 9.50 -12.73 24.87
N GLU A 90 9.11 -11.57 25.38
CA GLU A 90 8.78 -11.41 26.81
C GLU A 90 7.28 -11.51 27.09
N HIS A 91 6.43 -11.18 26.12
CA HIS A 91 4.99 -11.05 26.35
C HIS A 91 4.10 -11.99 25.54
N LEU A 92 4.60 -12.67 24.50
CA LEU A 92 3.81 -13.69 23.80
C LEU A 92 4.08 -15.10 24.33
N ASN A 93 3.02 -15.91 24.42
CA ASN A 93 3.18 -17.34 24.66
C ASN A 93 4.12 -17.95 23.62
N LYS A 94 4.96 -18.88 24.07
CA LYS A 94 5.99 -19.55 23.25
C LYS A 94 5.47 -20.00 21.88
N GLU A 95 4.27 -20.60 21.83
CA GLU A 95 3.65 -21.03 20.58
C GLU A 95 3.47 -19.89 19.57
N TYR A 96 3.04 -18.71 20.02
CA TYR A 96 2.83 -17.55 19.16
C TYR A 96 4.13 -16.81 18.87
N ALA A 97 5.07 -16.76 19.82
CA ALA A 97 6.41 -16.23 19.57
C ALA A 97 7.11 -16.99 18.43
N GLU A 98 7.04 -18.33 18.44
CA GLU A 98 7.57 -19.19 17.37
C GLU A 98 6.91 -18.92 16.01
N VAL A 99 5.63 -18.52 15.97
CA VAL A 99 4.96 -18.09 14.73
C VAL A 99 5.58 -16.81 14.21
N VAL A 100 5.77 -15.81 15.07
CA VAL A 100 6.36 -14.52 14.68
C VAL A 100 7.80 -14.71 14.18
N GLU A 101 8.63 -15.44 14.92
CA GLU A 101 10.02 -15.72 14.55
C GLU A 101 10.15 -16.47 13.22
N ARG A 102 9.18 -17.35 12.90
CA ARG A 102 9.14 -18.04 11.60
C ARG A 102 8.91 -17.08 10.44
N PHE A 103 8.01 -16.12 10.60
CA PHE A 103 7.68 -15.15 9.54
C PHE A 103 8.66 -13.99 9.46
N PHE A 104 9.36 -13.71 10.56
CA PHE A 104 10.35 -12.65 10.71
C PHE A 104 11.65 -13.20 11.30
N PRO A 105 12.43 -13.97 10.52
CA PRO A 105 13.64 -14.63 10.99
C PRO A 105 14.76 -13.66 11.41
N ASN A 106 14.67 -12.39 11.01
CA ASN A 106 15.62 -11.34 11.36
C ASN A 106 14.97 -10.25 12.23
N MET A 107 13.92 -10.59 12.98
CA MET A 107 13.30 -9.70 13.97
C MET A 107 14.36 -9.19 14.96
N GLY A 108 14.34 -7.88 15.25
CA GLY A 108 15.37 -7.21 16.07
C GLY A 108 16.65 -6.86 15.30
N GLY A 109 16.72 -7.21 14.02
CA GLY A 109 17.85 -6.92 13.16
C GLY A 109 18.06 -5.43 12.89
N ASP A 110 19.17 -5.14 12.22
CA ASP A 110 19.51 -3.79 11.77
C ASP A 110 18.70 -3.44 10.52
N VAL A 111 17.75 -2.51 10.66
CA VAL A 111 16.83 -2.08 9.62
C VAL A 111 17.54 -1.27 8.52
N GLU A 112 18.63 -0.58 8.84
CA GLU A 112 19.41 0.20 7.88
C GLU A 112 20.18 -0.70 6.91
N LYS A 113 20.57 -1.89 7.37
CA LYS A 113 21.22 -2.91 6.53
C LYS A 113 20.25 -3.62 5.57
N ALA A 114 18.98 -3.19 5.50
CA ALA A 114 17.96 -3.72 4.62
C ALA A 114 17.83 -5.26 4.68
N GLN A 115 17.97 -5.82 5.89
CA GLN A 115 17.84 -7.26 6.09
C GLN A 115 16.36 -7.66 5.91
N ALA A 116 16.11 -8.59 4.98
CA ALA A 116 14.77 -9.13 4.77
C ALA A 116 14.31 -9.96 5.97
N GLY A 117 13.02 -10.02 6.25
CA GLY A 117 12.49 -10.79 7.38
C GLY A 117 12.58 -10.09 8.73
N THR A 118 12.70 -8.76 8.75
CA THR A 118 12.37 -7.90 9.90
C THR A 118 10.86 -7.64 9.96
N ILE A 119 10.32 -7.28 11.11
CA ILE A 119 8.89 -6.90 11.22
C ILE A 119 8.64 -5.60 10.45
N THR A 120 9.62 -4.71 10.46
CA THR A 120 9.56 -3.41 9.76
C THR A 120 9.33 -3.52 8.26
N GLU A 121 9.70 -4.63 7.62
CA GLU A 121 9.42 -4.88 6.20
C GLU A 121 7.92 -4.77 5.87
N VAL A 122 7.05 -5.26 6.76
CA VAL A 122 5.59 -5.19 6.54
C VAL A 122 4.95 -3.91 7.10
N VAL A 123 5.68 -3.16 7.90
CA VAL A 123 5.21 -1.90 8.50
C VAL A 123 5.55 -0.71 7.63
N ARG A 124 6.78 -0.65 7.09
CA ARG A 124 7.23 0.46 6.23
C ARG A 124 6.25 0.66 5.11
N GLN A 125 5.86 1.91 4.86
CA GLN A 125 5.01 2.21 3.73
C GLN A 125 5.83 1.90 2.48
N GLN A 126 5.42 0.89 1.71
CA GLN A 126 6.12 0.54 0.48
C GLN A 126 6.17 1.80 -0.39
N ASP A 127 7.39 2.28 -0.66
CA ASP A 127 7.60 3.53 -1.37
C ASP A 127 6.86 3.48 -2.70
N SER A 128 5.69 4.12 -2.74
CA SER A 128 4.82 4.14 -3.91
C SER A 128 5.44 4.97 -5.04
N SER A 129 6.62 5.57 -4.82
CA SER A 129 7.39 6.29 -5.82
C SER A 129 7.56 5.49 -7.12
N GLN A 130 7.76 4.17 -7.02
CA GLN A 130 7.79 3.29 -8.19
C GLN A 130 6.41 3.09 -8.82
N ILE A 131 5.35 2.96 -8.02
CA ILE A 131 3.96 2.75 -8.47
C ILE A 131 3.40 4.01 -9.16
N VAL A 132 3.77 5.21 -8.71
CA VAL A 132 3.39 6.49 -9.35
C VAL A 132 4.07 6.67 -10.70
N LEU A 133 5.34 6.26 -10.84
CA LEU A 133 6.06 6.26 -12.11
C LEU A 133 5.36 5.37 -13.17
N PHE A 134 4.91 4.18 -12.77
CA PHE A 134 4.20 3.28 -13.70
C PHE A 134 2.81 3.80 -14.08
N SER A 135 2.09 4.50 -13.19
CA SER A 135 0.77 5.06 -13.53
C SER A 135 0.86 6.21 -14.54
N ALA A 136 1.84 7.11 -14.41
CA ALA A 136 2.05 8.21 -15.35
C ALA A 136 2.44 7.74 -16.76
N LEU A 137 3.28 6.70 -16.87
CA LEU A 137 3.67 6.11 -18.15
C LEU A 137 2.48 5.47 -18.88
N SER A 138 1.56 4.83 -18.14
CA SER A 138 0.39 4.17 -18.72
C SER A 138 -0.57 5.17 -19.42
N CYS A 139 -0.78 6.34 -18.83
CA CYS A 139 -1.64 7.38 -19.40
C CYS A 139 -1.06 7.98 -20.70
N ALA A 140 0.25 8.19 -20.76
CA ALA A 140 0.90 8.77 -21.93
C ALA A 140 0.79 7.84 -23.17
N VAL A 141 0.96 6.53 -22.97
CA VAL A 141 0.85 5.55 -24.07
C VAL A 141 -0.57 5.51 -24.63
N VAL A 142 -1.60 5.55 -23.77
CA VAL A 142 -3.01 5.56 -24.21
C VAL A 142 -3.32 6.83 -25.01
N VAL A 143 -2.85 7.99 -24.57
CA VAL A 143 -3.05 9.26 -25.29
C VAL A 143 -2.36 9.24 -26.67
N LEU A 144 -1.14 8.71 -26.76
CA LEU A 144 -0.42 8.58 -28.02
C LEU A 144 -1.12 7.64 -29.01
N LEU A 145 -1.70 6.53 -28.52
CA LEU A 145 -2.49 5.61 -29.36
C LEU A 145 -3.75 6.28 -29.91
N ILE A 146 -4.46 7.06 -29.09
CA ILE A 146 -5.66 7.80 -29.54
C ILE A 146 -5.28 8.81 -30.65
N ILE A 147 -4.17 9.54 -30.48
CA ILE A 147 -3.67 10.49 -31.48
C ILE A 147 -3.30 9.77 -32.78
N ALA A 148 -2.59 8.63 -32.70
CA ALA A 148 -2.20 7.86 -33.87
C ALA A 148 -3.40 7.35 -34.67
N VAL A 149 -4.43 6.84 -33.99
CA VAL A 149 -5.69 6.39 -34.63
C VAL A 149 -6.41 7.57 -35.28
N ALA A 150 -6.50 8.72 -34.61
CA ALA A 150 -7.13 9.91 -35.17
C ALA A 150 -6.42 10.39 -36.44
N VAL A 151 -5.08 10.38 -36.46
CA VAL A 151 -4.27 10.74 -37.63
C VAL A 151 -4.48 9.74 -38.78
N LEU A 152 -4.49 8.44 -38.51
CA LEU A 152 -4.75 7.41 -39.51
C LEU A 152 -6.14 7.58 -40.15
N VAL A 153 -7.18 7.76 -39.33
CA VAL A 153 -8.55 7.99 -39.81
C VAL A 153 -8.62 9.27 -40.66
N TYR A 154 -7.94 10.34 -40.25
CA TYR A 154 -7.88 11.59 -41.01
C TYR A 154 -7.20 11.41 -42.38
N ARG A 155 -6.09 10.69 -42.43
CA ARG A 155 -5.35 10.38 -43.67
C ARG A 155 -6.18 9.52 -44.63
N VAL A 156 -6.88 8.51 -44.13
CA VAL A 156 -7.79 7.67 -44.93
C VAL A 156 -8.96 8.50 -45.47
N ARG A 157 -9.53 9.40 -44.67
CA ARG A 157 -10.61 10.30 -45.13
C ARG A 157 -10.14 11.27 -46.21
N LEU A 158 -8.92 11.81 -46.10
CA LEU A 158 -8.35 12.71 -47.12
C LEU A 158 -8.06 11.99 -48.43
N THR A 159 -7.50 10.78 -48.38
CA THR A 159 -7.24 9.98 -49.59
C THR A 159 -8.53 9.56 -50.27
N LYS A 160 -9.55 9.15 -49.51
CA LYS A 160 -10.91 8.88 -50.04
C LYS A 160 -11.51 10.13 -50.70
N LYS A 161 -11.47 11.29 -50.04
CA LYS A 161 -11.97 12.55 -50.62
C LYS A 161 -11.23 13.00 -51.88
N ARG A 162 -9.93 12.69 -52.00
CA ARG A 162 -9.19 12.95 -53.25
C ARG A 162 -9.61 11.97 -54.35
N ALA A 163 -9.72 10.68 -54.05
CA ALA A 163 -10.16 9.67 -55.01
C ALA A 163 -11.58 9.94 -55.54
N GLU A 164 -12.48 10.45 -54.69
CA GLU A 164 -13.85 10.79 -55.05
C GLU A 164 -13.97 12.07 -55.90
N LYS A 165 -12.99 12.98 -55.81
CA LYS A 165 -12.90 14.19 -56.67
C LYS A 165 -12.26 13.92 -58.03
N GLU A 166 -11.55 12.82 -58.19
CA GLU A 166 -10.84 12.43 -59.42
C GLU A 166 -11.67 11.51 -60.33
N LEU A 167 -12.93 11.18 -59.98
CA LEU A 167 -13.84 10.41 -60.84
C LEU A 167 -14.49 11.34 -61.89
N PRO A 168 -14.14 11.24 -63.19
CA PRO A 168 -14.80 12.05 -64.21
C PRO A 168 -16.22 11.54 -64.44
N PHE A 169 -17.14 12.49 -64.56
CA PHE A 169 -18.51 12.31 -65.01
C PHE A 169 -18.52 11.62 -66.39
N GLN A 170 -18.88 10.33 -66.43
CA GLN A 170 -19.26 9.66 -67.66
C GLN A 170 -20.70 10.07 -68.00
N SER A 171 -20.87 11.02 -68.91
CA SER A 171 -22.12 11.16 -69.66
C SER A 171 -22.11 10.18 -70.82
N ASP A 172 -23.03 9.23 -70.81
CA ASP A 172 -23.26 8.30 -71.92
C ASP A 172 -24.42 8.85 -72.78
N PRO A 173 -24.18 9.30 -74.03
CA PRO A 173 -25.24 9.78 -74.91
C PRO A 173 -25.79 8.60 -75.71
N LYS A 174 -26.91 8.01 -75.25
CA LYS A 174 -27.74 7.18 -76.13
C LYS A 174 -28.89 8.00 -76.71
N ASN A 175 -28.95 7.96 -78.04
CA ASN A 175 -30.01 8.41 -78.96
C ASN A 175 -29.94 9.83 -79.52
N ALA A 176 -29.05 9.99 -80.51
CA ALA A 176 -29.34 10.81 -81.68
C ALA A 176 -28.57 10.30 -82.91
N LYS A 177 -29.20 9.46 -83.74
CA LYS A 177 -29.26 9.63 -85.21
C LYS A 177 -29.99 8.50 -85.94
N ALA A 178 -30.80 8.98 -86.88
CA ALA A 178 -31.32 8.38 -88.13
C ALA A 178 -32.36 7.26 -88.00
#